data_AF-H1LXQ3-F1
#
_entry.id   AF-H1LXQ3-F1
#
_cell.length_a   1.000
_cell.length_b   1.000
_cell.length_c   1.000
_cell.angle_alpha   90.00
_cell.angle_beta   90.00
_cell.angle_gamma   90.00
#
_symmetry.space_group_name_H-M   'P 1'
#
loop_
_entity.id
_entity.type
_entity.pdbx_description
1 polymer ?
#
loop_
_entity_poly.entity_id
_entity_poly.type
_entity_poly.pdbx_seq_one_letter_code
_entity_poly.pdbx_strand_id
1 'polypeptide(L)' 'MAGGKVMNILLLGGIGSGKSEALKILKEEHNANIIEADKVAHFLYEKDRAGYTALKSLFGDTILE' A
#
# COMPACT_ATOMS: atom_id res chain seq x y z
N MET A 1 -13.54 17.78 16.77
CA MET A 1 -12.44 18.05 15.81
C MET A 1 -13.08 18.37 14.48
N ALA A 2 -12.88 19.58 13.96
CA ALA A 2 -13.58 20.06 12.76
C ALA A 2 -13.11 19.25 11.54
N GLY A 3 -14.06 18.64 10.82
CA GLY A 3 -13.81 17.84 9.62
C GLY A 3 -13.34 18.72 8.46
N GLY A 4 -12.04 18.95 8.36
CA GLY A 4 -11.41 19.56 7.20
C GLY A 4 -11.43 18.61 6.00
N LYS A 5 -11.55 19.16 4.78
CA LYS A 5 -11.47 18.39 3.54
C LYS A 5 -10.08 17.78 3.39
N VAL A 6 -10.00 16.45 3.31
CA VAL A 6 -8.76 15.72 3.02
C VAL A 6 -8.48 15.79 1.53
N MET A 7 -7.23 16.10 1.16
CA MET A 7 -6.74 16.05 -0.22
C MET A 7 -5.99 14.72 -0.43
N ASN A 8 -6.44 13.93 -1.41
CA ASN A 8 -5.78 12.67 -1.78
C ASN A 8 -5.02 12.87 -3.08
N ILE A 9 -3.77 12.40 -3.12
CA ILE A 9 -2.90 12.44 -4.30
C ILE A 9 -2.52 11.01 -4.66
N LEU A 10 -2.66 10.67 -5.94
CA LEU A 10 -2.16 9.41 -6.48
C LEU A 10 -0.80 9.65 -7.14
N LEU A 11 0.25 9.02 -6.62
CA LEU A 11 1.58 9.07 -7.19
C LEU A 11 1.89 7.77 -7.95
N LEU A 12 2.08 7.89 -9.26
CA LEU A 12 2.46 6.79 -10.16
C LEU A 12 3.79 7.09 -10.85
N GLY A 13 4.40 6.07 -11.44
CA GLY A 13 5.68 6.19 -12.13
C GLY A 13 6.33 4.83 -12.39
N GLY A 14 7.18 4.77 -13.42
CA GLY A 14 7.90 3.55 -13.79
C GLY A 14 8.95 3.11 -12.76
N ILE A 15 9.54 1.94 -12.97
CA ILE A 15 10.71 1.48 -12.19
C ILE A 15 11.84 2.50 -12.39
N GLY A 16 12.53 2.87 -11.32
CA GLY A 16 13.64 3.83 -11.36
C GLY A 16 13.23 5.31 -11.45
N SER A 17 11.93 5.65 -11.49
CA SER A 17 11.48 7.05 -11.63
C SER A 17 11.56 7.88 -10.34
N GLY A 18 12.10 7.33 -9.24
CA GLY A 18 12.24 8.05 -7.97
C GLY A 18 10.96 8.22 -7.15
N LYS A 19 9.88 7.42 -7.39
CA LYS A 19 8.63 7.49 -6.60
C LYS A 19 8.87 7.43 -5.09
N SER A 20 9.75 6.53 -4.65
CA SER A 20 10.05 6.36 -3.22
C SER A 20 10.68 7.61 -2.62
N GLU A 21 11.50 8.33 -3.39
CA GLU A 21 12.08 9.61 -2.96
C GLU A 21 11.01 10.70 -2.87
N ALA A 22 10.12 10.79 -3.88
CA ALA A 22 9.00 11.72 -3.83
C ALA A 22 8.04 11.45 -2.65
N LEU A 23 7.75 10.18 -2.34
CA LEU A 23 6.96 9.81 -1.15
C LEU A 23 7.66 10.21 0.15
N LYS A 24 8.99 10.06 0.22
CA LYS A 24 9.80 10.47 1.37
C LYS A 24 9.70 11.97 1.61
N ILE A 25 9.88 12.79 0.56
CA ILE A 25 9.74 14.25 0.63
C ILE A 25 8.34 14.63 1.11
N LEU A 26 7.29 14.05 0.53
CA LEU A 26 5.90 14.32 0.95
C LEU A 26 5.68 13.98 2.43
N LYS A 27 6.26 12.89 2.92
CA LYS A 27 6.14 12.46 4.32
C LYS A 27 6.92 13.36 5.27
N GLU A 28 8.18 13.62 4.97
CA GLU A 28 9.13 14.28 5.89
C GLU A 28 8.99 15.81 5.87
N GLU A 29 8.79 16.39 4.69
CA GLU A 29 8.77 17.85 4.50
C GLU A 29 7.36 18.44 4.49
N HIS A 30 6.35 17.63 4.13
CA HIS A 30 4.95 18.07 4.04
C HIS A 30 3.99 17.34 4.98
N ASN A 31 4.50 16.48 5.87
CA ASN A 31 3.72 15.72 6.85
C ASN A 31 2.56 14.93 6.21
N ALA A 32 2.72 14.49 4.97
CA ALA A 32 1.70 13.70 4.30
C ALA A 32 1.60 12.30 4.91
N ASN A 33 0.37 11.82 5.08
CA ASN A 33 0.12 10.42 5.37
C ASN A 33 0.30 9.61 4.08
N ILE A 34 1.19 8.63 4.13
CA ILE A 34 1.54 7.82 2.97
C ILE A 34 0.82 6.48 3.03
N ILE A 35 0.18 6.10 1.93
CA ILE A 35 -0.39 4.78 1.69
C ILE A 35 0.34 4.16 0.51
N GLU A 36 1.20 3.18 0.79
CA GLU A 36 1.92 2.43 -0.24
C GLU A 36 1.09 1.21 -0.65
N ALA A 37 0.53 1.24 -1.86
CA ALA A 37 -0.38 0.19 -2.35
C ALA A 37 0.25 -1.21 -2.28
N ASP A 38 1.53 -1.35 -2.64
CA ASP A 38 2.24 -2.64 -2.61
C ASP A 38 2.35 -3.20 -1.19
N LYS A 39 2.63 -2.34 -0.20
CA LYS A 39 2.70 -2.75 1.22
C LYS A 39 1.34 -3.12 1.77
N VAL A 40 0.30 -2.36 1.42
CA VAL A 40 -1.08 -2.66 1.82
C VAL A 40 -1.54 -3.98 1.19
N ALA A 41 -1.22 -4.22 -0.08
CA ALA A 41 -1.51 -5.49 -0.74
C ALA A 41 -0.81 -6.66 -0.05
N HIS A 42 0.49 -6.54 0.24
CA HIS A 42 1.24 -7.57 0.97
C HIS A 42 0.63 -7.85 2.34
N PHE A 43 0.27 -6.81 3.10
CA PHE A 43 -0.42 -6.94 4.38
C PHE A 43 -1.74 -7.72 4.27
N LEU A 44 -2.51 -7.53 3.19
CA LEU A 44 -3.76 -8.27 2.98
C LEU A 44 -3.53 -9.76 2.68
N TYR A 45 -2.32 -10.14 2.25
CA TYR A 45 -1.93 -11.52 1.95
C TYR A 45 -1.22 -12.24 3.11
N GLU A 46 -1.00 -11.57 4.25
CA GLU A 46 -0.47 -12.22 5.45
C GLU A 46 -1.42 -13.31 5.98
N LYS A 47 -0.88 -14.31 6.69
CA LYS A 47 -1.66 -15.39 7.31
C LYS A 47 -2.82 -14.82 8.11
N ASP A 48 -3.97 -15.49 8.02
CA ASP A 48 -5.24 -15.11 8.68
C ASP A 48 -5.89 -13.80 8.19
N ARG A 49 -5.43 -13.24 7.07
CA ARG A 49 -6.08 -12.09 6.41
C ARG A 49 -7.00 -12.52 5.28
N ALA A 50 -7.92 -11.63 4.92
CA ALA A 50 -8.92 -11.89 3.89
C ALA A 50 -8.29 -12.24 2.53
N GLY A 51 -7.19 -11.59 2.15
CA GLY A 51 -6.48 -11.89 0.91
C GLY A 51 -5.82 -13.27 0.96
N TYR A 52 -5.24 -13.67 2.09
CA TYR A 52 -4.69 -15.02 2.30
C TYR A 52 -5.77 -16.09 2.15
N THR A 53 -6.93 -15.93 2.80
CA THR A 53 -8.05 -16.87 2.69
C THR A 53 -8.57 -16.98 1.26
N ALA A 54 -8.70 -15.85 0.55
CA ALA A 54 -9.13 -15.82 -0.84
C ALA A 54 -8.14 -16.53 -1.77
N LEU A 55 -6.84 -16.26 -1.60
CA LEU A 55 -5.77 -16.91 -2.36
C LEU A 55 -5.73 -18.43 -2.11
N LYS A 56 -5.83 -18.85 -0.84
CA LYS A 56 -5.91 -20.27 -0.46
C LYS A 56 -7.12 -20.96 -1.10
N SER A 57 -8.28 -20.31 -1.10
CA SER A 57 -9.49 -20.86 -1.71
C SER A 57 -9.37 -21.00 -3.23
N LEU A 58 -8.57 -20.16 -3.89
CA LEU A 58 -8.44 -20.14 -5.35
C LEU A 58 -7.30 -21.04 -5.86
N PHE A 59 -6.16 -21.02 -5.19
CA PHE A 59 -4.91 -21.67 -5.64
C PHE A 59 -4.50 -22.87 -4.76
N GLY A 60 -5.23 -23.13 -3.67
CA GLY A 60 -4.85 -24.12 -2.67
C GLY A 60 -3.63 -23.66 -1.86
N ASP A 61 -2.90 -24.62 -1.29
CA ASP A 61 -1.74 -24.35 -0.42
C ASP A 61 -0.42 -24.20 -1.20
N THR A 62 -0.44 -24.29 -2.53
CA THR A 62 0.78 -24.35 -3.36
C THR A 62 1.57 -23.03 -3.42
N ILE A 63 0.89 -21.91 -3.17
CA ILE A 63 1.47 -20.56 -3.21
C ILE A 63 1.66 -19.95 -1.81
N LEU A 64 1.35 -20.72 -0.76
CA LEU A 64 1.38 -20.26 0.62
C LEU A 64 2.64 -20.83 1.29
N GLU A 65 3.57 -19.95 1.68
CA GLU A 65 4.72 -20.31 2.54
C GLU A 65 4.32 -20.41 4.02
#